data_AF-A0A7V0S5B8-F1
#
_entry.id   AF-A0A7V0S5B8-F1
#
_cell.length_a   1.000
_cell.length_b   1.000
_cell.length_c   1.000
_cell.angle_alpha   90.00
_cell.angle_beta   90.00
_cell.angle_gamma   90.00
#
_symmetry.space_group_name_H-M   'P 1'
#
loop_
_entity.id
_entity.type
_entity.pdbx_description
1 polymer ?
#
loop_
_entity_poly.entity_id
_entity_poly.type
_entity_poly.pdbx_seq_one_letter_code
_entity_poly.pdbx_strand_id
1 'polypeptide(L)'
;MPVYHQSLVRRFSGFPAEQQLIMICNELNRATAQREHPEYYRKDLVLAMELMDFTIRDPKWQAKFRELLRARELLAVLYGQPGQRPEGLTRTLVQLHPAAYCMLMKDRN
;
A
#
# COMPACT_ATOMS: atom_id res chain seq x y z
N MET A 1 -13.90 6.23 -4.05
CA MET A 1 -14.02 5.83 -2.64
C MET A 1 -14.06 7.10 -1.80
N PRO A 2 -14.82 7.15 -0.69
CA PRO A 2 -14.74 8.28 0.24
C PRO A 2 -13.30 8.42 0.74
N VAL A 3 -12.75 9.64 0.75
CA VAL A 3 -11.48 9.92 1.42
C VAL A 3 -11.81 10.16 2.88
N TYR A 4 -11.44 9.22 3.74
CA TYR A 4 -11.74 9.28 5.17
C TYR A 4 -10.78 10.23 5.89
N HIS A 5 -9.56 10.42 5.37
CA HIS A 5 -8.53 11.23 6.03
C HIS A 5 -8.03 12.38 5.14
N GLN A 6 -8.83 13.43 4.97
CA GLN A 6 -8.46 14.58 4.12
C GLN A 6 -7.18 15.31 4.59
N SER A 7 -6.95 15.41 5.89
CA SER A 7 -5.72 16.01 6.45
C SER A 7 -4.48 15.14 6.26
N LEU A 8 -4.67 13.83 6.03
CA LEU A 8 -3.58 12.88 5.84
C LEU A 8 -2.91 13.07 4.47
N VAL A 9 -3.64 13.47 3.43
CA VAL A 9 -3.11 13.70 2.07
C VAL A 9 -1.89 14.62 2.09
N ARG A 10 -2.03 15.80 2.73
CA ARG A 10 -0.98 16.83 2.73
C ARG A 10 0.25 16.39 3.52
N ARG A 11 0.04 15.69 4.63
CA ARG A 11 1.13 15.11 5.41
C ARG A 11 1.82 13.98 4.63
N PHE A 12 1.03 13.16 3.94
CA PHE A 12 1.52 11.99 3.20
C PHE A 12 2.42 12.38 2.03
N SER A 13 2.05 13.43 1.27
CA SER A 13 2.89 13.95 0.18
C SER A 13 4.24 14.50 0.63
N GLY A 14 4.39 14.82 1.92
CA GLY A 14 5.64 15.30 2.51
C GLY A 14 6.65 14.19 2.81
N PHE A 15 6.23 12.92 2.83
CA PHE A 15 7.15 11.81 3.07
C PHE A 15 8.02 11.49 1.83
N PRO A 16 9.24 10.98 2.04
CA PRO A 16 10.03 10.36 0.98
C PRO A 16 9.27 9.21 0.30
N ALA A 17 9.62 8.94 -0.96
CA ALA A 17 8.96 7.92 -1.78
C ALA A 17 9.00 6.53 -1.10
N GLU A 18 10.17 6.10 -0.66
CA GLU A 18 10.33 4.83 0.06
C GLU A 18 9.42 4.71 1.28
N GLN A 19 9.25 5.81 2.03
CA GLN A 19 8.42 5.81 3.23
C GLN A 19 6.93 5.70 2.88
N GLN A 20 6.48 6.34 1.79
CA GLN A 20 5.12 6.18 1.30
C GLN A 20 4.80 4.72 0.94
N LEU A 21 5.73 4.02 0.26
CA LEU A 21 5.57 2.59 -0.03
C LEU A 21 5.56 1.73 1.24
N ILE A 22 6.47 2.01 2.18
CA ILE A 22 6.55 1.26 3.45
C ILE A 22 5.25 1.40 4.23
N MET A 23 4.64 2.59 4.27
CA MET A 23 3.36 2.79 4.93
C MET A 23 2.24 1.95 4.29
N ILE A 24 2.18 1.88 2.95
CA ILE A 24 1.23 0.99 2.26
C ILE A 24 1.49 -0.47 2.67
N CYS A 25 2.75 -0.91 2.66
CA CYS A 25 3.12 -2.28 3.02
C CYS A 25 2.78 -2.62 4.48
N ASN A 26 2.88 -1.65 5.40
CA ASN A 26 2.47 -1.83 6.79
C ASN A 26 0.97 -2.11 6.92
N GLU A 27 0.15 -1.43 6.13
CA GLU A 27 -1.30 -1.71 6.09
C GLU A 27 -1.60 -3.08 5.49
N LEU A 28 -0.85 -3.52 4.48
CA LEU A 28 -0.97 -4.89 3.94
C LEU A 28 -0.53 -5.96 4.94
N ASN A 29 0.51 -5.70 5.73
CA ASN A 29 0.94 -6.58 6.81
C ASN A 29 -0.12 -6.66 7.91
N ARG A 30 -0.73 -5.53 8.29
CA ARG A 30 -1.86 -5.50 9.22
C ARG A 30 -3.07 -6.28 8.70
N ALA A 31 -3.45 -6.09 7.43
CA ALA A 31 -4.51 -6.87 6.81
C ALA A 31 -4.21 -8.37 6.89
N THR A 32 -2.97 -8.78 6.61
CA THR A 32 -2.54 -10.19 6.73
C THR A 32 -2.73 -10.73 8.15
N ALA A 33 -2.40 -9.95 9.17
CA ALA A 33 -2.63 -10.32 10.57
C ALA A 33 -4.12 -10.43 10.92
N GLN A 34 -4.99 -9.70 10.23
CA GLN A 34 -6.44 -9.68 10.42
C GLN A 34 -7.22 -10.63 9.48
N ARG A 35 -6.55 -11.55 8.78
CA ARG A 35 -7.17 -12.41 7.75
C ARG A 35 -8.38 -13.23 8.23
N GLU A 36 -8.40 -13.61 9.51
CA GLU A 36 -9.50 -14.39 10.11
C GLU A 36 -10.67 -13.49 10.55
N HIS A 37 -10.53 -12.17 10.43
CA HIS A 37 -11.51 -11.17 10.81
C HIS A 37 -11.83 -10.27 9.60
N PRO A 38 -12.77 -10.68 8.73
CA PRO A 38 -13.03 -10.03 7.44
C PRO A 38 -13.29 -8.52 7.52
N GLU A 39 -13.94 -8.04 8.58
CA GLU A 39 -14.20 -6.60 8.78
C GLU A 39 -12.91 -5.81 9.02
N TYR A 40 -12.01 -6.32 9.86
CA TYR A 40 -10.72 -5.68 10.11
C TYR A 40 -9.78 -5.81 8.90
N TYR A 41 -9.78 -6.96 8.24
CA TYR A 41 -9.06 -7.17 6.98
C TYR A 41 -9.45 -6.12 5.92
N ARG A 42 -10.75 -5.92 5.71
CA ARG A 42 -11.28 -4.95 4.75
C ARG A 42 -10.95 -3.51 5.15
N LYS A 43 -11.00 -3.19 6.44
CA LYS A 43 -10.62 -1.87 6.95
C LYS A 43 -9.16 -1.56 6.64
N ASP A 44 -8.26 -2.51 6.86
CA ASP A 44 -6.83 -2.35 6.60
C ASP A 44 -6.56 -2.22 5.09
N LEU A 45 -7.24 -3.01 4.25
CA LEU A 45 -7.15 -2.85 2.79
C LEU A 45 -7.69 -1.51 2.29
N VAL A 46 -8.77 -1.00 2.90
CA VAL A 46 -9.32 0.33 2.59
C VAL A 46 -8.30 1.42 2.86
N LEU A 47 -7.57 1.32 3.97
CA LEU A 47 -6.51 2.27 4.29
C LEU A 47 -5.33 2.13 3.30
N ALA A 48 -4.91 0.90 2.98
CA ALA A 48 -3.88 0.67 1.97
C ALA A 48 -4.26 1.26 0.59
N MET A 49 -5.53 1.11 0.19
CA MET A 49 -6.08 1.70 -1.03
C MET A 49 -6.09 3.23 -1.00
N GLU A 50 -6.42 3.83 0.14
CA GLU A 50 -6.40 5.29 0.32
C GLU A 50 -4.97 5.84 0.21
N LEU A 51 -4.00 5.20 0.86
CA LEU A 51 -2.59 5.57 0.74
C LEU A 51 -2.08 5.40 -0.69
N MET A 52 -2.46 4.33 -1.38
CA MET A 52 -2.15 4.11 -2.79
C MET A 52 -2.71 5.23 -3.68
N ASP A 53 -3.96 5.64 -3.42
CA ASP A 53 -4.62 6.74 -4.14
C ASP A 53 -3.89 8.08 -3.91
N PHE A 54 -3.24 8.28 -2.76
CA PHE A 54 -2.38 9.44 -2.52
C PHE A 54 -1.05 9.33 -3.27
N THR A 55 -0.42 8.16 -3.24
CA THR A 55 0.83 7.86 -3.95
C THR A 55 0.69 8.07 -5.46
N ILE A 56 -0.42 7.61 -6.05
CA ILE A 56 -0.73 7.77 -7.49
C ILE A 56 -0.78 9.23 -7.91
N ARG A 57 -1.24 10.13 -7.02
CA ARG A 57 -1.36 11.58 -7.29
C ARG A 57 -0.07 12.35 -7.04
N ASP A 58 0.91 11.75 -6.36
CA ASP A 58 2.16 12.40 -6.01
C ASP A 58 3.12 12.41 -7.21
N PRO A 59 3.64 13.59 -7.63
CA PRO A 59 4.55 13.71 -8.77
C PRO A 59 5.79 12.81 -8.70
N LYS A 60 6.24 12.42 -7.50
CA LYS A 60 7.38 11.48 -7.30
C LYS A 60 7.18 10.15 -8.03
N TRP A 61 5.93 9.77 -8.30
CA TRP A 61 5.59 8.46 -8.85
C TRP A 61 5.11 8.46 -10.30
N GLN A 62 5.16 9.60 -10.99
CA GLN A 62 4.68 9.72 -12.37
C GLN A 62 5.30 8.66 -13.31
N ALA A 63 6.60 8.36 -13.15
CA ALA A 63 7.29 7.35 -13.95
C ALA A 63 6.81 5.90 -13.70
N LYS A 64 6.10 5.64 -12.59
CA LYS A 64 5.58 4.32 -12.17
C LYS A 64 4.06 4.28 -12.07
N PHE A 65 3.37 5.31 -12.57
CA PHE A 65 1.92 5.48 -12.47
C PHE A 65 1.12 4.25 -12.90
N ARG A 66 1.50 3.60 -14.02
CA ARG A 66 0.82 2.40 -14.52
C ARG A 66 0.93 1.22 -13.54
N GLU A 67 2.09 1.03 -12.94
CA GLU A 67 2.29 -0.06 -11.98
C GLU A 67 1.52 0.19 -10.68
N LEU A 68 1.43 1.45 -10.24
CA LEU A 68 0.62 1.82 -9.08
C LEU A 68 -0.88 1.62 -9.34
N LEU A 69 -1.36 1.91 -10.55
CA LEU A 69 -2.75 1.62 -10.92
C LEU A 69 -3.04 0.11 -10.90
N ARG A 70 -2.14 -0.73 -11.45
CA ARG A 70 -2.30 -2.19 -11.38
C ARG A 70 -2.30 -2.69 -9.93
N ALA A 71 -1.40 -2.18 -9.10
CA ALA A 71 -1.39 -2.49 -7.68
C ALA A 71 -2.71 -2.09 -7.01
N ARG A 72 -3.26 -0.93 -7.37
CA ARG A 72 -4.54 -0.43 -6.86
C ARG A 72 -5.72 -1.31 -7.25
N GLU A 73 -5.73 -1.86 -8.46
CA GLU A 73 -6.72 -2.83 -8.94
C GLU A 73 -6.62 -4.15 -8.16
N LEU A 74 -5.39 -4.66 -7.94
CA LEU A 74 -5.18 -5.87 -7.14
C LEU A 74 -5.67 -5.72 -5.70
N LEU A 75 -5.50 -4.54 -5.08
CA LEU A 75 -6.08 -4.26 -3.76
C LEU A 75 -7.61 -4.34 -3.77
N ALA A 76 -8.26 -3.87 -4.84
CA ALA A 76 -9.71 -3.96 -4.98
C ALA A 76 -10.19 -5.42 -5.13
N VAL A 77 -9.43 -6.25 -5.84
CA VAL A 77 -9.69 -7.70 -5.93
C VAL A 77 -9.60 -8.35 -4.55
N LEU A 78 -8.53 -8.08 -3.80
CA LEU A 78 -8.35 -8.60 -2.44
C LEU A 78 -9.46 -8.15 -1.48
N TYR A 79 -9.94 -6.91 -1.62
CA TYR A 79 -11.06 -6.41 -0.82
C TYR A 79 -12.34 -7.23 -1.04
N GLY A 80 -12.60 -7.65 -2.27
CA GLY A 80 -13.73 -8.52 -2.62
C GLY A 80 -13.55 -9.97 -2.17
N GLN A 81 -12.33 -10.40 -1.84
CA GLN A 81 -11.97 -11.77 -1.49
C GLN A 81 -11.21 -11.79 -0.14
N PRO A 82 -11.89 -11.49 0.98
CA PRO A 82 -11.24 -11.34 2.27
C PRO A 82 -10.55 -12.64 2.73
N GLY A 83 -9.44 -12.49 3.46
CA GLY A 83 -8.64 -13.60 3.98
C GLY A 83 -7.51 -14.06 3.04
N GLN A 84 -7.46 -13.56 1.80
CA GLN A 84 -6.32 -13.80 0.93
C GLN A 84 -5.08 -13.03 1.37
N ARG A 85 -3.90 -13.60 1.10
CA ARG A 85 -2.63 -12.98 1.47
C ARG A 85 -2.12 -12.06 0.36
N PRO A 86 -1.78 -10.79 0.66
CA PRO A 86 -1.23 -9.85 -0.31
C PRO A 86 0.28 -10.02 -0.56
N GLU A 87 0.91 -11.13 -0.16
CA GLU A 87 2.39 -11.27 -0.11
C GLU A 87 3.07 -11.01 -1.45
N GLY A 88 2.47 -11.49 -2.55
CA GLY A 88 2.95 -11.21 -3.91
C GLY A 88 2.94 -9.71 -4.23
N LEU A 89 1.84 -9.03 -3.89
CA LEU A 89 1.69 -7.59 -4.09
C LEU A 89 2.66 -6.78 -3.24
N THR A 90 2.80 -7.11 -1.95
CA THR A 90 3.74 -6.44 -1.05
C THR A 90 5.17 -6.52 -1.58
N ARG A 91 5.59 -7.70 -2.05
CA ARG A 91 6.93 -7.90 -2.63
C ARG A 91 7.14 -7.09 -3.91
N THR A 92 6.14 -7.03 -4.78
CA THR A 92 6.24 -6.26 -6.03
C THR A 92 6.27 -4.76 -5.78
N LEU A 93 5.47 -4.26 -4.83
CA LEU A 93 5.42 -2.83 -4.50
C LEU A 93 6.77 -2.29 -4.05
N VAL A 94 7.48 -3.05 -3.21
CA VAL A 94 8.74 -2.57 -2.62
C VAL A 94 9.88 -2.56 -3.65
N GLN A 95 9.76 -3.35 -4.72
CA GLN A 95 10.68 -3.34 -5.85
C GLN A 95 10.49 -2.11 -6.76
N LEU A 96 9.42 -1.33 -6.60
CA LEU A 96 9.23 -0.08 -7.34
C LEU A 96 10.23 1.01 -6.91
N HIS A 97 10.85 0.88 -5.74
CA HIS A 97 11.83 1.84 -5.24
C HIS A 97 13.06 1.13 -4.60
N PRO A 98 14.28 1.35 -5.12
CA PRO A 98 15.48 0.65 -4.64
C PRO A 98 15.72 0.79 -3.13
N ALA A 99 15.50 1.99 -2.56
CA ALA A 99 15.68 2.20 -1.12
C ALA A 99 14.64 1.42 -0.30
N ALA A 100 13.38 1.34 -0.76
CA ALA A 100 12.35 0.57 -0.06
C ALA A 100 12.67 -0.92 -0.07
N TYR A 101 13.15 -1.43 -1.21
CA TYR A 101 13.63 -2.80 -1.33
C TYR A 101 14.78 -3.10 -0.34
N CYS A 102 15.79 -2.22 -0.28
CA CYS A 102 16.91 -2.38 0.64
C CYS A 102 16.48 -2.36 2.12
N MET A 103 15.51 -1.51 2.48
CA MET A 103 15.00 -1.46 3.86
C MET A 103 14.34 -2.78 4.27
N LEU A 104 13.51 -3.36 3.41
CA LEU A 104 12.87 -4.66 3.68
C LEU A 104 13.80 -5.87 3.64
N MET A 105 14.90 -5.79 2.90
CA MET A 105 15.91 -6.86 2.86
C MET A 105 16.85 -6.79 4.05
N LYS A 106 17.06 -5.61 4.65
CA LYS A 106 17.85 -5.46 5.89
C LYS A 106 17.15 -6.06 7.10
N ASP A 107 15.83 -6.01 7.17
CA ASP A 107 15.04 -6.60 8.27
C ASP A 107 14.93 -8.14 8.22
N ARG A 108 15.50 -8.79 7.19
CA ARG A 108 15.43 -10.25 6.97
C ARG A 108 16.76 -11.00 7.24
N ASN A 109 17.82 -10.29 7.64
CA ASN A 109 19.09 -10.85 8.10
C ASN A 109 19.21 -10.70 9.61
#